data_AF-A0A944XED3-F1
#
_entry.id   AF-A0A944XED3-F1
#
_cell.length_a   1.000
_cell.length_b   1.000
_cell.length_c   1.000
_cell.angle_alpha   90.00
_cell.angle_beta   90.00
_cell.angle_gamma   90.00
#
_symmetry.space_group_name_H-M   'P 1'
#
loop_
_entity.id
_entity.type
_entity.pdbx_description
1 polymer ?
#
loop_
_entity_poly.entity_id
_entity_poly.type
_entity_poly.pdbx_seq_one_letter_code
_entity_poly.pdbx_strand_id
1 'polypeptide(L)'
;MEVSPVQTIFSAVTDNIFTIIYLLAIAEVAIISFVIYSIQRHGLRLKDVATNLMKGFSDAPDQDSLQTAHEKIDSALHYLSNKISLDEEASKQIKINVANLSERTLYNRYYMIESASSVMSTLVQVFPLLGILGTILAIAGTAFADGGIDANSLTSAFVLAMDTTILGIGFSVIFMLVESFLAPKIERVICESIEFKNIVTKAHLG
;
A
#
# COMPACT_ATOMS: atom_id res chain seq x y z
N MET A 1 0.34 1.28 -47.63
CA MET A 1 1.47 1.33 -46.70
C MET A 1 1.00 0.69 -45.41
N GLU A 2 1.65 -0.39 -44.94
CA GLU A 2 1.28 -0.97 -43.65
C GLU A 2 1.64 0.01 -42.54
N VAL A 3 0.66 0.34 -41.71
CA VAL A 3 0.86 1.19 -40.54
C VAL A 3 1.80 0.45 -39.60
N SER A 4 2.92 1.07 -39.23
CA SER A 4 3.87 0.46 -38.31
C SER A 4 3.18 0.13 -36.99
N PRO A 5 3.43 -1.03 -36.35
CA PRO A 5 2.87 -1.36 -35.03
C PRO A 5 3.07 -0.26 -34.00
N VAL A 6 4.18 0.48 -34.10
CA VAL A 6 4.51 1.62 -33.24
C VAL A 6 3.54 2.78 -33.45
N GLN A 7 3.16 3.09 -34.69
CA GLN A 7 2.19 4.13 -35.00
C GLN A 7 0.79 3.76 -34.52
N THR A 8 0.40 2.49 -34.66
CA THR A 8 -0.89 1.99 -34.13
C THR A 8 -0.96 2.15 -32.61
N ILE A 9 0.11 1.80 -31.89
CA ILE A 9 0.18 1.99 -30.43
C ILE A 9 0.18 3.47 -30.08
N PHE A 10 0.96 4.29 -30.79
CA PHE A 10 1.04 5.73 -30.57
C PHE A 10 -0.33 6.41 -30.70
N SER A 11 -1.06 6.13 -31.78
CA SER A 11 -2.41 6.67 -31.98
C SER A 11 -3.37 6.16 -30.91
N ALA A 12 -3.35 4.87 -30.60
CA ALA A 12 -4.22 4.29 -29.58
C ALA A 12 -4.01 4.91 -28.19
N VAL A 13 -2.75 5.16 -27.78
CA VAL A 13 -2.44 5.80 -26.49
C VAL A 13 -2.84 7.27 -26.52
N THR A 14 -2.59 7.98 -27.61
CA THR A 14 -2.94 9.41 -27.75
C THR A 14 -4.45 9.61 -27.64
N ASP A 15 -5.24 8.81 -28.37
CA ASP A 15 -6.69 8.90 -28.40
C ASP A 15 -7.33 8.54 -27.05
N ASN A 16 -6.66 7.72 -26.24
CA ASN A 16 -7.18 7.21 -24.98
C ASN A 16 -6.44 7.73 -23.75
N ILE A 17 -5.60 8.76 -23.86
CA ILE A 17 -4.73 9.21 -22.77
C ILE A 17 -5.51 9.58 -21.50
N PHE A 18 -6.66 10.26 -21.63
CA PHE A 18 -7.52 10.58 -20.50
C PHE A 18 -8.12 9.34 -19.87
N THR A 19 -8.61 8.39 -20.69
CA THR A 19 -9.16 7.12 -20.21
C THR A 19 -8.10 6.33 -19.43
N ILE A 20 -6.86 6.29 -19.92
CA ILE A 20 -5.73 5.64 -19.25
C ILE A 20 -5.47 6.30 -17.89
N ILE A 21 -5.41 7.63 -17.84
CA ILE A 21 -5.22 8.38 -16.57
C ILE A 21 -6.35 8.07 -15.58
N TYR A 22 -7.61 8.11 -16.02
CA TYR A 22 -8.75 7.83 -15.13
C TYR A 22 -8.80 6.37 -14.66
N LEU A 23 -8.47 5.40 -15.53
CA LEU A 23 -8.39 4.00 -15.15
C LEU A 23 -7.31 3.77 -14.08
N LEU A 24 -6.16 4.41 -14.22
CA LEU A 24 -5.12 4.35 -13.20
C LEU A 24 -5.52 5.02 -11.91
N ALA A 25 -6.25 6.15 -11.97
CA ALA A 25 -6.80 6.78 -10.77
C ALA A 25 -7.80 5.87 -10.04
N ILE A 26 -8.65 5.15 -10.76
CA ILE A 26 -9.56 4.15 -10.18
C ILE A 26 -8.79 2.99 -9.57
N ALA A 27 -7.76 2.48 -10.27
CA ALA A 27 -6.91 1.42 -9.77
C ALA A 27 -6.20 1.85 -8.47
N GLU A 28 -5.71 3.08 -8.41
CA GLU A 28 -5.05 3.65 -7.23
C GLU A 28 -6.03 3.74 -6.05
N VAL A 29 -7.24 4.25 -6.27
CA VAL A 29 -8.29 4.27 -5.24
C VAL A 29 -8.63 2.86 -4.74
N ALA A 30 -8.68 1.87 -5.63
CA ALA A 30 -8.91 0.48 -5.26
C ALA A 30 -7.77 -0.09 -4.39
N ILE A 31 -6.51 0.22 -4.72
CA ILE A 31 -5.34 -0.19 -3.95
C ILE A 31 -5.33 0.48 -2.58
N ILE A 32 -5.56 1.79 -2.50
CA ILE A 32 -5.67 2.54 -1.24
C ILE A 32 -6.77 1.91 -0.35
N SER A 33 -7.94 1.64 -0.93
CA SER A 33 -9.05 1.02 -0.22
C SER A 33 -8.68 -0.38 0.29
N PHE A 34 -8.00 -1.17 -0.54
CA PHE A 34 -7.49 -2.49 -0.17
C PHE A 34 -6.48 -2.42 0.98
N VAL A 35 -5.53 -1.47 0.94
CA VAL A 35 -4.53 -1.26 1.99
C VAL A 35 -5.21 -0.88 3.31
N ILE A 36 -6.14 0.08 3.30
CA ILE A 36 -6.89 0.49 4.50
C ILE A 36 -7.65 -0.69 5.10
N TYR A 37 -8.37 -1.44 4.26
CA TYR A 37 -9.11 -2.62 4.69
C TYR A 37 -8.18 -3.70 5.29
N SER A 38 -7.03 -3.92 4.66
CA SER A 38 -6.05 -4.91 5.10
C SER A 38 -5.43 -4.54 6.45
N ILE A 39 -5.06 -3.26 6.64
CA ILE A 39 -4.54 -2.72 7.91
C ILE A 39 -5.53 -2.97 9.05
N GLN A 40 -6.79 -2.57 8.87
CA GLN A 40 -7.82 -2.73 9.89
C GLN A 40 -8.04 -4.19 10.28
N ARG A 41 -8.12 -5.07 9.28
CA ARG A 41 -8.35 -6.50 9.49
C ARG A 41 -7.14 -7.19 10.12
N HIS A 42 -5.93 -6.77 9.78
CA HIS A 42 -4.71 -7.30 10.37
C HIS A 42 -4.55 -6.89 11.83
N GLY A 43 -4.80 -5.61 12.15
CA GLY A 43 -4.73 -5.11 13.54
C GLY A 43 -5.68 -5.84 14.49
N LEU A 44 -6.94 -6.10 14.05
CA LEU A 44 -7.89 -6.88 14.85
C LEU A 44 -7.38 -8.30 15.14
N ARG A 45 -6.85 -8.98 14.12
CA ARG A 45 -6.31 -10.34 14.30
C ARG A 45 -5.07 -10.36 15.16
N LEU A 46 -4.19 -9.37 15.02
CA LEU A 46 -2.97 -9.30 15.82
C LEU A 46 -3.31 -9.11 17.30
N LYS A 47 -4.31 -8.27 17.59
CA LYS A 47 -4.88 -8.13 18.94
C LYS A 47 -5.44 -9.45 19.48
N ASP A 48 -6.25 -10.16 18.69
CA ASP A 48 -6.83 -11.45 19.11
C ASP A 48 -5.74 -12.48 19.41
N VAL A 49 -4.71 -12.54 18.55
CA VAL A 49 -3.60 -13.47 18.69
C VAL A 49 -2.74 -13.11 19.89
N ALA A 50 -2.40 -11.84 20.10
CA ALA A 50 -1.67 -11.38 21.28
C ALA A 50 -2.43 -11.69 22.58
N THR A 51 -3.75 -11.50 22.59
CA THR A 51 -4.61 -11.84 23.74
C THR A 51 -4.65 -13.35 23.99
N ASN A 52 -4.73 -14.17 22.93
CA ASN A 52 -4.67 -15.62 23.04
C ASN A 52 -3.32 -16.12 23.57
N LEU A 53 -2.21 -15.48 23.18
CA LEU A 53 -0.88 -15.81 23.72
C LEU A 53 -0.77 -15.53 25.22
N MET A 54 -1.40 -14.46 25.70
CA MET A 54 -1.42 -14.10 27.11
C MET A 54 -2.43 -14.92 27.95
N LYS A 55 -3.22 -15.78 27.32
CA LYS A 55 -4.23 -16.57 28.03
C LYS A 55 -3.56 -17.55 29.00
N GLY A 56 -3.96 -17.47 30.28
CA GLY A 56 -3.40 -18.29 31.36
C GLY A 56 -2.43 -17.55 32.28
N PHE A 57 -2.04 -16.32 31.93
CA PHE A 57 -1.24 -15.44 32.79
C PHE A 57 -2.14 -14.52 33.61
N SER A 58 -2.10 -14.64 34.94
CA SER A 58 -2.89 -13.81 35.86
C SER A 58 -2.31 -12.40 36.03
N ASP A 59 -1.05 -12.20 35.68
CA ASP A 59 -0.30 -10.94 35.72
C ASP A 59 -0.24 -10.23 34.37
N ALA A 60 -1.04 -10.67 33.39
CA ALA A 60 -1.14 -10.01 32.09
C ALA A 60 -1.64 -8.55 32.24
N PRO A 61 -1.13 -7.60 31.44
CA PRO A 61 -1.50 -6.20 31.53
C PRO A 61 -3.01 -6.01 31.27
N ASP A 62 -3.63 -5.19 32.11
CA ASP A 62 -5.07 -4.94 32.06
C ASP A 62 -5.44 -4.16 30.79
N GLN A 63 -6.42 -4.65 30.03
CA GLN A 63 -6.79 -4.07 28.74
C GLN A 63 -7.85 -2.99 28.91
N ASP A 64 -7.47 -1.83 29.44
CA ASP A 64 -8.38 -0.71 29.65
C ASP A 64 -9.12 -0.33 28.35
N SER A 65 -10.42 -0.08 28.47
CA SER A 65 -11.30 0.41 27.41
C SER A 65 -10.81 1.70 26.73
N LEU A 66 -10.02 2.52 27.43
CA LEU A 66 -9.47 3.78 26.93
C LEU A 66 -8.25 3.63 26.03
N GLN A 67 -7.56 2.48 26.08
CA GLN A 67 -6.37 2.24 25.27
C GLN A 67 -6.73 2.00 23.80
N THR A 68 -5.92 2.57 22.91
CA THR A 68 -6.00 2.30 21.47
C THR A 68 -5.66 0.85 21.17
N ALA A 69 -6.11 0.33 20.02
CA ALA A 69 -5.79 -1.04 19.61
C ALA A 69 -4.27 -1.28 19.53
N HIS A 70 -3.51 -0.26 19.16
CA HIS A 70 -2.05 -0.28 19.12
C HIS A 70 -1.44 -0.45 20.52
N GLU A 71 -1.82 0.39 21.48
CA GLU A 71 -1.29 0.32 22.85
C GLU A 71 -1.56 -1.04 23.51
N LYS A 72 -2.70 -1.65 23.18
CA LYS A 72 -3.05 -3.01 23.65
C LYS A 72 -2.15 -4.07 23.05
N ILE A 73 -1.85 -3.97 21.75
CA ILE A 73 -0.94 -4.90 21.07
C ILE A 73 0.48 -4.72 21.61
N ASP A 74 0.98 -3.50 21.66
CA ASP A 74 2.32 -3.17 22.11
C ASP A 74 2.57 -3.64 23.56
N SER A 75 1.66 -3.31 24.48
CA SER A 75 1.76 -3.75 25.90
C SER A 75 1.75 -5.28 26.02
N ALA A 76 0.96 -5.96 25.19
CA ALA A 76 0.89 -7.42 25.17
C ALA A 76 2.20 -8.04 24.65
N LEU A 77 2.75 -7.51 23.55
CA LEU A 77 4.01 -7.99 22.98
C LEU A 77 5.18 -7.74 23.95
N HIS A 78 5.25 -6.56 24.57
CA HIS A 78 6.24 -6.24 25.58
C HIS A 78 6.17 -7.17 26.79
N TYR A 79 4.97 -7.45 27.30
CA TYR A 79 4.75 -8.40 28.39
C TYR A 79 5.25 -9.80 28.01
N LEU A 80 4.85 -10.31 26.84
CA LEU A 80 5.26 -11.64 26.36
C LEU A 80 6.78 -11.75 26.16
N SER A 81 7.40 -10.74 25.54
CA SER A 81 8.85 -10.73 25.29
C SER A 81 9.65 -10.78 26.60
N ASN A 82 9.23 -9.99 27.59
CA ASN A 82 9.87 -9.98 28.91
C ASN A 82 9.64 -11.31 29.65
N LYS A 83 8.42 -11.85 29.61
CA LYS A 83 8.07 -13.08 30.34
C LYS A 83 8.80 -14.32 29.80
N ILE A 84 8.91 -14.47 28.48
CA ILE A 84 9.67 -15.56 27.83
C ILE A 84 11.14 -15.56 28.27
N SER A 85 11.69 -14.38 28.52
CA SER A 85 13.13 -14.23 28.85
C SER A 85 13.43 -14.45 30.33
N LEU A 86 12.41 -14.40 31.20
CA LEU A 86 12.57 -14.42 32.66
C LEU A 86 12.00 -15.68 33.34
N ASP A 87 11.09 -16.39 32.68
CA ASP A 87 10.34 -17.51 33.28
C ASP A 87 10.23 -18.70 32.30
N GLU A 88 10.87 -19.81 32.66
CA GLU A 88 10.91 -21.04 31.87
C GLU A 88 9.53 -21.72 31.76
N GLU A 89 8.69 -21.60 32.80
CA GLU A 89 7.34 -22.16 32.81
C GLU A 89 6.40 -21.32 31.94
N ALA A 90 6.56 -19.99 31.96
CA ALA A 90 5.86 -19.10 31.04
C ALA A 90 6.27 -19.32 29.58
N SER A 91 7.56 -19.54 29.31
CA SER A 91 8.05 -19.89 27.96
C SER A 91 7.37 -21.14 27.43
N LYS A 92 7.25 -22.19 28.26
CA LYS A 92 6.57 -23.44 27.91
C LYS A 92 5.07 -23.24 27.65
N GLN A 93 4.40 -22.43 28.48
CA GLN A 93 2.97 -22.12 28.29
C GLN A 93 2.73 -21.32 27.00
N ILE A 94 3.60 -20.34 26.70
CA ILE A 94 3.54 -19.58 25.45
C ILE A 94 3.80 -20.49 24.25
N LYS A 95 4.75 -21.44 24.33
CA LYS A 95 5.00 -22.41 23.26
C LYS A 95 3.76 -23.27 22.94
N ILE A 96 3.00 -23.68 23.95
CA ILE A 96 1.72 -24.37 23.76
C ILE A 96 0.67 -23.46 23.11
N ASN A 97 0.57 -22.20 23.56
CA ASN A 97 -0.35 -21.23 22.97
C ASN A 97 0.01 -20.91 21.51
N VAL A 98 1.31 -20.83 21.19
CA VAL A 98 1.86 -20.63 19.83
C VAL A 98 1.58 -21.81 18.92
N ALA A 99 1.75 -23.05 19.39
CA ALA A 99 1.49 -24.26 18.59
C ALA A 99 0.05 -24.36 18.08
N ASN A 100 -0.89 -23.70 18.76
CA ASN A 100 -2.29 -23.62 18.36
C ASN A 100 -2.61 -22.44 17.43
N LEU A 101 -1.62 -21.62 17.08
CA LEU A 101 -1.79 -20.46 16.21
C LEU A 101 -1.33 -20.75 14.78
N SER A 102 -2.13 -20.33 13.81
CA SER A 102 -1.76 -20.40 12.39
C SER A 102 -0.84 -19.24 12.00
N GLU A 103 0.44 -19.31 12.39
CA GLU A 103 1.46 -18.28 12.12
C GLU A 103 1.52 -17.85 10.65
N ARG A 104 1.36 -18.81 9.74
CA ARG A 104 1.38 -18.61 8.29
C ARG A 104 0.39 -17.56 7.80
N THR A 105 -0.74 -17.41 8.50
CA THR A 105 -1.79 -16.47 8.10
C THR A 105 -1.50 -15.01 8.46
N LEU A 106 -0.69 -14.77 9.50
CA LEU A 106 -0.25 -13.42 9.88
C LEU A 106 0.91 -12.97 9.00
N TYR A 107 1.90 -13.84 8.77
CA TYR A 107 3.07 -13.50 7.94
C TYR A 107 2.69 -13.18 6.50
N ASN A 108 1.80 -13.97 5.89
CA ASN A 108 1.39 -13.72 4.51
C ASN A 108 0.67 -12.37 4.35
N ARG A 109 -0.06 -11.92 5.37
CA ARG A 109 -0.79 -10.64 5.35
C ARG A 109 0.12 -9.44 5.49
N TYR A 110 1.13 -9.54 6.36
CA TYR A 110 2.20 -8.56 6.48
C TYR A 110 2.85 -8.27 5.10
N TYR A 111 3.29 -9.32 4.39
CA TYR A 111 3.91 -9.17 3.07
C TYR A 111 2.97 -8.58 2.03
N MET A 112 1.68 -8.92 2.08
CA MET A 112 0.69 -8.33 1.18
C MET A 112 0.50 -6.82 1.44
N ILE A 113 0.50 -6.38 2.70
CA ILE A 113 0.38 -4.95 3.04
C ILE A 113 1.62 -4.18 2.56
N GLU A 114 2.81 -4.71 2.84
CA GLU A 114 4.08 -4.12 2.40
C GLU A 114 4.16 -4.02 0.88
N SER A 115 3.85 -5.11 0.17
CA SER A 115 3.84 -5.14 -1.29
C SER A 115 2.79 -4.19 -1.89
N ALA A 116 1.57 -4.17 -1.35
CA ALA A 116 0.52 -3.26 -1.83
C ALA A 116 0.90 -1.79 -1.60
N SER A 117 1.53 -1.47 -0.46
CA SER A 117 2.05 -0.13 -0.18
C SER A 117 3.13 0.30 -1.18
N SER A 118 4.03 -0.62 -1.55
CA SER A 118 5.07 -0.34 -2.54
C SER A 118 4.49 -0.09 -3.94
N VAL A 119 3.50 -0.90 -4.35
CA VAL A 119 2.79 -0.71 -5.63
C VAL A 119 2.04 0.62 -5.66
N MET A 120 1.32 0.95 -4.58
CA MET A 120 0.62 2.24 -4.40
C MET A 120 1.60 3.41 -4.63
N SER A 121 2.72 3.43 -3.90
CA SER A 121 3.74 4.49 -4.02
C SER A 121 4.29 4.63 -5.45
N THR A 122 4.47 3.50 -6.14
CA THR A 122 4.96 3.50 -7.53
C THR A 122 3.91 4.08 -8.48
N LEU A 123 2.63 3.73 -8.31
CA LEU A 123 1.55 4.24 -9.17
C LEU A 123 1.34 5.76 -9.01
N VAL A 124 1.46 6.29 -7.80
CA VAL A 124 1.42 7.74 -7.55
C VAL A 124 2.47 8.50 -8.37
N GLN A 125 3.64 7.90 -8.56
CA GLN A 125 4.75 8.46 -9.36
C GLN A 125 4.53 8.32 -10.87
N VAL A 126 3.64 7.43 -11.33
CA VAL A 126 3.32 7.26 -12.75
C VAL A 126 2.46 8.40 -13.28
N PHE A 127 1.59 9.03 -12.46
CA PHE A 127 0.71 10.09 -12.93
C PHE A 127 1.42 11.32 -13.52
N PRO A 128 2.48 11.89 -12.91
CA PRO A 128 3.22 12.99 -13.52
C PRO A 128 3.90 12.57 -14.82
N LEU A 129 4.42 11.33 -14.87
CA LEU A 129 5.04 10.78 -16.09
C LEU A 129 4.02 10.64 -17.22
N LEU A 130 2.77 10.26 -16.92
CA LEU A 130 1.68 10.24 -17.90
C LEU A 130 1.27 11.62 -18.37
N GLY A 131 1.30 12.64 -17.51
CA GLY A 131 1.06 14.02 -17.91
C GLY A 131 2.11 14.52 -18.91
N ILE A 132 3.39 14.24 -18.63
CA ILE A 132 4.50 14.53 -19.57
C ILE A 132 4.32 13.74 -20.86
N LEU A 133 3.96 12.46 -20.77
CA LEU A 133 3.69 11.62 -21.94
C LEU A 133 2.57 12.21 -22.81
N GLY A 134 1.43 12.59 -22.21
CA GLY A 134 0.31 13.21 -22.93
C GLY A 134 0.71 14.48 -23.68
N THR A 135 1.57 15.30 -23.07
CA THR A 135 2.15 16.48 -23.72
C THR A 135 2.98 16.13 -24.94
N ILE A 136 3.89 15.16 -24.80
CA ILE A 136 4.75 14.71 -25.90
C ILE A 136 3.91 14.14 -27.04
N LEU A 137 2.91 13.32 -26.72
CA LEU A 137 2.01 12.69 -27.70
C LEU A 137 1.19 13.73 -28.46
N ALA A 138 0.61 14.71 -27.77
CA ALA A 138 -0.19 15.75 -28.40
C ALA A 138 0.65 16.60 -29.38
N ILE A 139 1.86 17.01 -28.98
CA ILE A 139 2.76 17.79 -29.85
C ILE A 139 3.23 16.94 -31.03
N ALA A 140 3.67 15.71 -30.77
CA ALA A 140 4.13 14.80 -31.83
C ALA A 140 3.01 14.51 -32.85
N GLY A 141 1.76 14.36 -32.41
CA GLY A 141 0.61 14.21 -33.29
C GLY A 141 0.45 15.36 -34.29
N THR A 142 0.74 16.60 -33.89
CA THR A 142 0.73 17.75 -34.82
C THR A 142 1.88 17.75 -35.80
N ALA A 143 3.05 17.26 -35.41
CA ALA A 143 4.23 17.19 -36.26
C ALA A 143 4.14 16.10 -37.34
N PHE A 144 3.37 15.04 -37.09
CA PHE A 144 3.12 13.94 -38.04
C PHE A 144 1.88 14.14 -38.92
N ALA A 145 1.15 15.24 -38.76
CA ALA A 145 0.01 15.56 -39.61
C ALA A 145 0.50 16.02 -41.00
N ASP A 146 0.47 15.10 -41.98
CA ASP A 146 0.74 15.37 -43.39
C ASP A 146 -0.34 16.29 -43.97
N GLY A 147 -0.17 17.60 -43.82
CA GLY A 147 -1.17 18.56 -44.32
C GLY A 147 -0.99 20.00 -43.87
N GLY A 148 0.23 20.47 -43.62
CA GLY A 148 0.47 21.84 -43.18
C GLY A 148 -0.01 22.12 -41.75
N ILE A 149 0.74 22.91 -41.00
CA ILE A 149 0.39 23.26 -39.63
C ILE A 149 -0.72 24.32 -39.68
N ASP A 150 -1.99 23.89 -39.53
CA ASP A 150 -3.09 24.81 -39.25
C ASP A 150 -2.97 25.31 -37.81
N ALA A 151 -3.11 26.63 -37.60
CA ALA A 151 -3.01 27.23 -36.28
C ALA A 151 -4.05 26.66 -35.29
N ASN A 152 -5.21 26.24 -35.80
CA ASN A 152 -6.27 25.62 -35.00
C ASN A 152 -5.89 24.22 -34.50
N SER A 153 -5.22 23.40 -35.31
CA SER A 153 -4.80 22.04 -34.91
C SER A 153 -3.66 22.11 -33.89
N LEU A 154 -2.74 23.05 -34.08
CA LEU A 154 -1.66 23.33 -33.12
C LEU A 154 -2.21 23.78 -31.76
N THR A 155 -3.16 24.73 -31.77
CA THR A 155 -3.79 25.22 -30.53
C THR A 155 -4.51 24.10 -29.78
N SER A 156 -5.26 23.25 -30.49
CA SER A 156 -5.98 22.12 -29.89
C SER A 156 -5.05 21.11 -29.22
N ALA A 157 -3.90 20.83 -29.85
CA ALA A 157 -2.90 19.94 -29.28
C ALA A 157 -2.21 20.54 -28.04
N PHE A 158 -1.97 21.86 -28.01
CA PHE A 158 -1.47 22.51 -26.81
C PHE A 158 -2.46 22.45 -25.65
N VAL A 159 -3.76 22.64 -25.91
CA VAL A 159 -4.79 22.49 -24.88
C VAL A 159 -4.81 21.05 -24.35
N LEU A 160 -4.78 20.05 -25.23
CA LEU A 160 -4.71 18.64 -24.85
C LEU A 160 -3.47 18.31 -23.98
N ALA A 161 -2.31 18.85 -24.36
CA ALA A 161 -1.07 18.70 -23.59
C ALA A 161 -1.18 19.32 -22.18
N MET A 162 -1.76 20.51 -22.08
CA MET A 162 -1.96 21.19 -20.81
C MET A 162 -2.92 20.42 -19.90
N ASP A 163 -4.06 19.97 -20.42
CA ASP A 163 -5.06 19.23 -19.65
C ASP A 163 -4.51 17.91 -19.11
N THR A 164 -3.76 17.16 -19.93
CA THR A 164 -3.12 15.91 -19.50
C THR A 164 -2.08 16.13 -18.40
N THR A 165 -1.32 17.24 -18.47
CA THR A 165 -0.36 17.62 -17.42
C THR A 165 -1.07 18.01 -16.12
N ILE A 166 -2.10 18.85 -16.21
CA ILE A 166 -2.89 19.29 -15.06
C ILE A 166 -3.50 18.08 -14.34
N LEU A 167 -4.07 17.13 -15.09
CA LEU A 167 -4.62 15.91 -14.50
C LEU A 167 -3.56 15.00 -13.90
N GLY A 168 -2.44 14.77 -14.59
CA GLY A 168 -1.35 13.93 -14.08
C GLY A 168 -0.76 14.47 -12.77
N ILE A 169 -0.47 15.76 -12.72
CA ILE A 169 0.03 16.41 -11.49
C ILE A 169 -1.06 16.45 -10.42
N GLY A 170 -2.30 16.80 -10.79
CA GLY A 170 -3.43 16.90 -9.87
C GLY A 170 -3.68 15.59 -9.13
N PHE A 171 -3.75 14.46 -9.84
CA PHE A 171 -3.90 13.15 -9.21
C PHE A 171 -2.70 12.77 -8.35
N SER A 172 -1.48 13.00 -8.85
CA SER A 172 -0.26 12.68 -8.08
C SER A 172 -0.23 13.41 -6.73
N VAL A 173 -0.53 14.72 -6.72
CA VAL A 173 -0.56 15.50 -5.48
C VAL A 173 -1.61 14.97 -4.51
N ILE A 174 -2.82 14.70 -4.98
CA ILE A 174 -3.90 14.18 -4.14
C ILE A 174 -3.50 12.83 -3.53
N PHE A 175 -2.99 11.91 -4.34
CA PHE A 175 -2.63 10.58 -3.87
C PHE A 175 -1.37 10.59 -2.98
N MET A 176 -0.38 11.44 -3.24
CA MET A 176 0.77 11.64 -2.34
C MET A 176 0.33 12.10 -0.94
N LEU A 177 -0.66 13.01 -0.87
CA LEU A 177 -1.19 13.44 0.42
C LEU A 177 -1.88 12.29 1.15
N VAL A 178 -2.69 11.50 0.45
CA VAL A 178 -3.35 10.32 1.01
C VAL A 178 -2.31 9.30 1.50
N GLU A 179 -1.31 8.98 0.68
CA GLU A 179 -0.21 8.09 1.03
C GLU A 179 0.53 8.56 2.29
N SER A 180 0.80 9.86 2.41
CA SER A 180 1.45 10.43 3.60
C SER A 180 0.66 10.17 4.90
N PHE A 181 -0.67 10.16 4.85
CA PHE A 181 -1.50 9.78 6.00
C PHE A 181 -1.54 8.27 6.27
N LEU A 182 -1.33 7.45 5.25
CA LEU A 182 -1.35 5.98 5.37
C LEU A 182 0.01 5.40 5.81
N ALA A 183 1.12 6.00 5.38
CA ALA A 183 2.46 5.49 5.63
C ALA A 183 2.75 5.19 7.12
N PRO A 184 2.43 6.10 8.08
CA PRO A 184 2.65 5.81 9.50
C PRO A 184 1.83 4.62 10.01
N LYS A 185 0.63 4.40 9.47
CA LYS A 185 -0.23 3.27 9.86
C LYS A 185 0.29 1.95 9.32
N ILE A 186 0.83 1.96 8.10
CA ILE A 186 1.44 0.81 7.45
C ILE A 186 2.70 0.41 8.22
N GLU A 187 3.59 1.37 8.49
CA GLU A 187 4.84 1.15 9.24
C GLU A 187 4.56 0.57 10.63
N ARG A 188 3.54 1.10 11.33
CA ARG A 188 3.13 0.57 12.64
C ARG A 188 2.75 -0.91 12.57
N VAL A 189 1.87 -1.29 11.64
CA VAL A 189 1.44 -2.69 11.47
C VAL A 189 2.62 -3.59 11.10
N ILE A 190 3.57 -3.08 10.31
CA ILE A 190 4.80 -3.77 9.95
C ILE A 190 5.64 -4.06 11.20
N CYS A 191 5.93 -3.03 12.01
CA CYS A 191 6.73 -3.15 13.23
C CYS A 191 6.11 -4.14 14.23
N GLU A 192 4.82 -4.01 14.53
CA GLU A 192 4.11 -4.92 15.45
C GLU A 192 4.16 -6.38 14.96
N SER A 193 4.03 -6.60 13.64
CA SER A 193 4.06 -7.94 13.05
C SER A 193 5.45 -8.58 13.14
N ILE A 194 6.51 -7.78 13.00
CA ILE A 194 7.90 -8.22 13.14
C ILE A 194 8.20 -8.55 14.60
N GLU A 195 7.75 -7.73 15.54
CA GLU A 195 7.93 -8.00 16.97
C GLU A 195 7.24 -9.29 17.40
N PHE A 196 5.99 -9.49 16.95
CA PHE A 196 5.27 -10.75 17.14
C PHE A 196 6.06 -11.95 16.62
N LYS A 197 6.62 -11.85 15.41
CA LYS A 197 7.47 -12.90 14.82
C LYS A 197 8.66 -13.24 15.71
N ASN A 198 9.30 -12.21 16.26
CA ASN A 198 10.48 -12.38 17.12
C ASN A 198 10.11 -13.11 18.42
N ILE A 199 8.97 -12.78 19.03
CA ILE A 199 8.44 -13.44 20.23
C ILE A 199 8.17 -14.92 19.96
N VAL A 200 7.46 -15.22 18.87
CA VAL A 200 7.15 -16.59 18.45
C VAL A 200 8.41 -17.41 18.15
N THR A 201 9.40 -16.80 17.50
CA THR A 201 10.68 -17.45 17.18
C THR A 201 11.48 -17.74 18.43
N LYS A 202 11.53 -16.80 19.39
CA LYS A 202 12.17 -17.01 20.70
C LYS A 202 11.50 -18.16 21.47
N ALA A 203 10.18 -18.23 21.48
CA ALA A 203 9.44 -19.31 22.15
C ALA A 203 9.66 -20.69 21.51
N HIS A 204 9.98 -20.76 20.21
CA HIS A 204 10.32 -22.02 19.55
C HIS A 204 11.76 -22.48 19.84
N LEU A 205 12.70 -21.54 19.91
CA LEU A 205 14.14 -21.80 20.11
C LEU A 205 14.54 -21.97 21.59
N GLY A 206 13.76 -21.41 22.53
CA GLY A 206 13.82 -21.71 23.96
C GLY A 206 13.05 -22.99 24.31
#